data_AF-A0A5N8USN1-F1
#
_entry.id   AF-A0A5N8USN1-F1
#
_cell.length_a   1.000
_cell.length_b   1.000
_cell.length_c   1.000
_cell.angle_alpha   90.00
_cell.angle_beta   90.00
_cell.angle_gamma   90.00
#
_symmetry.space_group_name_H-M   'P 1'
#
loop_
_entity.id
_entity.type
_entity.pdbx_description
1 polymer ?
#
loop_
_entity_poly.entity_id
_entity_poly.type
_entity_poly.pdbx_seq_one_letter_code
_entity_poly.pdbx_strand_id
1 'polypeptide(L)'
;MKNMHPGLFSKVSFEKVVNGVFLSVGLLTIILALTACCLHEEAVMANMSNPASDYCITQGGELEIVTGPDGQQGICTLPSGEVIEEWALYRRDHQDK
;
A
#
# COMPACT_ATOMS: atom_id res chain seq x y z
N MET A 1 -15.55 62.94 -40.62
CA MET A 1 -14.70 61.78 -40.31
C MET A 1 -15.63 60.60 -40.06
N LYS A 2 -15.57 59.61 -40.96
CA LYS A 2 -16.52 58.49 -41.06
C LYS A 2 -16.00 57.30 -40.25
N ASN A 3 -16.94 56.54 -39.70
CA ASN A 3 -16.84 55.15 -39.23
C ASN A 3 -16.38 54.94 -37.78
N MET A 4 -17.35 54.84 -36.87
CA MET A 4 -17.24 54.01 -35.67
C MET A 4 -18.16 52.81 -35.88
N HIS A 5 -17.60 51.60 -35.90
CA HIS A 5 -18.35 50.35 -36.10
C HIS A 5 -18.49 49.63 -34.75
N PRO A 6 -19.63 49.75 -34.04
CA PRO A 6 -19.85 49.00 -32.81
C PRO A 6 -20.37 47.61 -33.21
N GLY A 7 -19.53 46.58 -33.12
CA GLY A 7 -20.00 45.24 -33.52
C GLY A 7 -19.16 44.04 -33.11
N LEU A 8 -18.10 44.20 -32.32
CA LEU A 8 -17.21 43.07 -32.03
C LEU A 8 -17.64 42.20 -30.84
N PHE A 9 -18.57 42.66 -29.99
CA PHE A 9 -19.00 41.92 -28.80
C PHE A 9 -20.38 41.23 -28.94
N SER A 10 -21.06 41.39 -30.08
CA SER A 10 -22.47 40.99 -30.20
C SER A 10 -22.72 39.53 -30.61
N LYS A 11 -21.70 38.66 -30.65
CA LYS A 11 -21.84 37.28 -31.18
C LYS A 11 -21.43 36.14 -30.25
N VAL A 12 -20.95 36.43 -29.04
CA VAL A 12 -20.68 35.36 -28.07
C VAL A 12 -21.95 35.19 -27.22
N SER A 13 -22.76 34.19 -27.55
CA SER A 13 -23.97 33.87 -26.78
C SER A 13 -23.58 33.59 -25.33
N PHE A 14 -24.26 34.25 -24.40
CA PHE A 14 -24.07 34.09 -22.95
C PHE A 14 -24.14 32.61 -22.55
N GLU A 15 -24.99 31.82 -23.20
CA GLU A 15 -25.08 30.37 -22.98
C GLU A 15 -23.80 29.63 -23.33
N LYS A 16 -23.07 30.04 -24.38
CA LYS A 16 -21.79 29.43 -24.75
C LYS A 16 -20.68 29.77 -23.75
N VAL A 17 -20.72 30.97 -23.18
CA VAL A 17 -19.79 31.38 -22.11
C VAL A 17 -20.09 30.61 -20.83
N VAL A 18 -21.36 30.56 -20.43
CA VAL A 18 -21.80 29.87 -19.21
C VAL A 18 -21.56 28.37 -19.31
N ASN A 19 -21.92 27.73 -20.42
CA ASN A 19 -21.62 26.32 -20.65
C ASN A 19 -20.11 26.05 -20.75
N GLY A 20 -19.33 26.95 -21.36
CA GLY A 20 -17.87 26.84 -21.38
C GLY A 20 -17.22 26.94 -19.99
N VAL A 21 -17.73 27.83 -19.13
CA VAL A 21 -17.29 27.96 -17.74
C VAL A 21 -17.66 26.72 -16.93
N PHE A 22 -18.88 26.19 -17.08
CA PHE A 22 -19.28 24.94 -16.41
C PHE A 22 -18.49 23.72 -16.87
N LEU A 23 -18.18 23.61 -18.17
CA LEU A 23 -17.36 22.52 -18.71
C LEU A 23 -15.91 22.59 -18.22
N SER A 24 -15.33 23.79 -18.12
CA SER A 24 -13.96 23.98 -17.64
C SER A 24 -13.83 23.78 -16.12
N VAL A 25 -14.79 24.24 -15.33
CA VAL A 25 -14.83 23.98 -13.87
C VAL A 25 -15.08 22.50 -13.59
N GLY A 26 -16.00 21.85 -14.31
CA GLY A 26 -16.25 20.41 -14.21
C GLY A 26 -15.01 19.58 -14.50
N LEU A 27 -14.30 19.88 -15.59
CA LEU A 27 -13.05 19.21 -15.95
C LEU A 27 -11.95 19.39 -14.89
N LEU A 28 -11.82 20.60 -14.33
CA LEU A 28 -10.86 20.88 -13.27
C LEU A 28 -11.16 20.09 -11.99
N THR A 29 -12.43 20.00 -11.58
CA THR A 29 -12.85 19.22 -10.39
C THR A 29 -12.59 17.73 -10.53
N ILE A 30 -12.73 17.16 -11.74
CA ILE A 30 -12.41 15.76 -12.02
C ILE A 30 -10.91 15.51 -11.89
N ILE A 31 -10.06 16.40 -12.44
CA ILE A 31 -8.60 16.29 -12.32
C ILE A 31 -8.13 16.33 -10.86
N LEU A 32 -8.75 17.18 -10.03
CA LEU A 32 -8.50 17.26 -8.58
C LEU A 32 -8.93 15.99 -7.83
N ALA A 33 -10.02 15.33 -8.26
CA ALA A 33 -10.48 14.08 -7.64
C ALA A 33 -9.57 12.87 -7.98
N LEU A 34 -8.96 12.85 -9.16
CA LEU A 34 -8.05 11.77 -9.59
C LEU A 34 -6.72 11.73 -8.83
N THR A 35 -6.32 12.80 -8.13
CA THR A 35 -5.04 12.88 -7.40
C THR A 35 -5.13 12.42 -5.94
N ALA A 36 -6.31 12.08 -5.43
CA ALA A 36 -6.52 11.70 -4.04
C ALA A 36 -6.20 10.23 -3.69
N CYS A 37 -5.86 9.38 -4.68
CA CYS A 37 -5.68 7.94 -4.46
C CYS A 37 -4.26 7.54 -4.01
N CYS A 38 -3.28 8.45 -4.03
CA CYS A 38 -1.87 8.10 -3.80
C CYS A 38 -1.36 8.37 -2.37
N LEU A 39 -2.22 8.78 -1.43
CA LEU A 39 -1.81 9.22 -0.07
C LEU A 39 -2.39 8.36 1.06
N HIS A 40 -2.46 7.04 0.89
CA HIS A 40 -2.62 6.19 2.07
C HIS A 40 -2.04 4.79 1.89
N GLU A 41 -0.71 4.72 1.82
CA GLU A 41 -0.01 3.52 2.26
C GLU A 41 1.24 3.97 3.00
N GLU A 42 1.03 4.44 4.23
CA GLU A 42 2.10 4.30 5.23
C GLU A 42 2.17 2.81 5.54
N ALA A 43 2.87 2.06 4.67
CA ALA A 43 3.41 0.77 5.02
C ALA A 43 4.36 1.04 6.20
N VAL A 44 3.81 0.97 7.42
CA VAL A 44 4.61 0.82 8.63
C VAL A 44 5.46 -0.39 8.34
N MET A 45 6.75 -0.15 8.10
CA MET A 45 7.76 -1.19 7.99
C MET A 45 7.75 -1.89 9.34
N ALA A 46 6.88 -2.89 9.45
CA ALA A 46 6.74 -3.67 10.64
C ALA A 46 8.05 -4.44 10.76
N ASN A 47 8.95 -3.96 11.61
CA ASN A 47 10.11 -4.70 12.08
C ASN A 47 9.63 -5.84 12.99
N MET A 48 8.70 -6.64 12.50
CA MET A 48 8.20 -7.84 13.14
C MET A 48 9.23 -8.91 12.85
N SER A 49 10.06 -9.20 13.84
CA SER A 49 10.82 -10.45 13.82
C SER A 49 9.85 -11.63 13.66
N ASN A 50 10.31 -12.71 13.06
CA ASN A 50 9.49 -13.91 12.95
C ASN A 50 9.33 -14.51 14.37
N PRO A 51 8.10 -14.58 14.93
CA PRO A 51 7.89 -15.03 16.30
C PRO A 51 8.30 -16.49 16.52
N ALA A 52 8.23 -17.33 15.48
CA ALA A 52 8.69 -18.71 15.56
C ALA A 52 10.23 -18.78 15.65
N SER A 53 10.92 -17.96 14.85
CA SER A 53 12.38 -17.81 14.88
C SER A 53 12.86 -17.30 16.25
N ASP A 54 12.23 -16.23 16.75
CA ASP A 54 12.54 -15.67 18.08
C ASP A 54 12.30 -16.69 19.19
N TYR A 55 11.24 -17.48 19.07
CA TYR A 55 10.92 -18.51 20.05
C TYR A 55 11.98 -19.62 20.06
N CYS A 56 12.45 -20.09 18.89
CA CYS A 56 13.56 -21.04 18.81
C CYS A 56 14.80 -20.54 19.57
N ILE A 57 15.20 -19.29 19.32
CA ILE A 57 16.35 -18.66 19.98
C ILE A 57 16.10 -18.53 21.49
N THR A 58 14.88 -18.17 21.90
CA THR A 58 14.49 -18.05 23.31
C THR A 58 14.53 -19.39 24.04
N GLN A 59 14.22 -20.50 23.37
CA GLN A 59 14.40 -21.86 23.91
C GLN A 59 15.87 -22.31 23.97
N GLY A 60 16.81 -21.44 23.57
CA GLY A 60 18.24 -21.74 23.48
C GLY A 60 18.60 -22.60 22.26
N GLY A 61 17.70 -22.71 21.28
CA GLY A 61 17.93 -23.44 20.05
C GLY A 61 18.76 -22.66 19.03
N GLU A 62 19.33 -23.40 18.09
CA GLU A 62 19.98 -22.86 16.89
C GLU A 62 19.00 -22.89 15.72
N LEU A 63 18.79 -21.74 15.07
CA LEU A 63 17.90 -21.59 13.93
C LEU A 63 18.68 -21.60 12.61
N GLU A 64 18.30 -22.48 11.69
CA GLU A 64 18.81 -22.54 10.32
C GLU A 64 17.68 -22.27 9.32
N ILE A 65 17.92 -21.39 8.35
CA ILE A 65 16.98 -21.17 7.24
C ILE A 65 17.35 -22.08 6.07
N VAL A 66 16.46 -23.02 5.77
CA VAL A 66 16.63 -24.00 4.70
C VAL A 66 15.76 -23.60 3.51
N THR A 67 16.35 -23.55 2.32
CA THR A 67 15.61 -23.33 1.06
C THR A 67 15.27 -24.67 0.41
N GLY A 68 13.99 -24.92 0.17
CA GLY A 68 13.47 -26.09 -0.52
C GLY A 68 12.58 -25.73 -1.72
N PRO A 69 11.96 -26.73 -2.38
CA PRO A 69 11.06 -26.52 -3.51
C PRO A 69 9.85 -25.64 -3.18
N ASP A 70 9.40 -25.68 -1.92
CA ASP A 70 8.23 -24.97 -1.43
C ASP A 70 8.56 -23.59 -0.82
N GLY A 71 9.82 -23.17 -0.88
CA GLY A 71 10.30 -21.89 -0.33
C GLY A 71 11.30 -22.06 0.81
N GLN A 72 11.43 -21.03 1.65
CA GLN A 72 12.32 -21.01 2.82
C GLN A 72 11.57 -21.44 4.08
N GLN A 73 12.23 -22.24 4.92
CA GLN A 73 11.70 -22.77 6.17
C GLN A 73 12.73 -22.61 7.27
N GLY A 74 12.31 -22.25 8.48
CA GLY A 74 13.19 -22.26 9.65
C GLY A 74 13.23 -23.64 10.30
N ILE A 75 14.42 -24.19 10.51
CA ILE A 75 14.65 -25.42 11.25
C ILE A 75 15.31 -25.05 12.58
N CYS A 76 14.70 -25.46 13.68
CA CYS A 76 15.20 -25.24 15.03
C CYS A 76 15.86 -26.52 15.56
N THR A 77 17.11 -26.41 16.00
CA THR A 77 17.82 -27.46 16.75
C THR A 77 17.87 -27.06 18.21
N LEU A 78 17.13 -27.75 19.08
CA LEU A 78 17.05 -27.47 20.50
C LEU A 78 18.26 -28.02 21.27
N PRO A 79 18.56 -27.50 22.49
CA PRO A 79 19.64 -28.04 23.35
C PRO A 79 19.49 -29.52 23.71
N SER A 80 18.28 -30.06 23.63
CA SER A 80 17.99 -31.49 23.81
C SER A 80 18.47 -32.35 22.64
N GLY A 81 18.86 -31.75 21.52
CA GLY A 81 19.14 -32.41 20.25
C GLY A 81 17.89 -32.64 19.38
N GLU A 82 16.71 -32.19 19.81
CA GLU A 82 15.50 -32.23 18.98
C GLU A 82 15.65 -31.27 17.80
N VAL A 83 15.36 -31.76 16.59
CA VAL A 83 15.31 -30.98 15.36
C VAL A 83 13.86 -30.89 14.90
N ILE A 84 13.32 -29.68 14.82
CA ILE A 84 11.91 -29.42 14.55
C ILE A 84 11.76 -28.13 13.73
N GLU A 85 10.77 -28.08 12.83
CA GLU A 85 10.45 -26.86 12.08
C GLU A 85 9.96 -25.75 13.04
N GLU A 86 10.38 -24.51 12.83
CA GLU A 86 10.20 -23.41 13.79
C GLU A 86 8.72 -23.15 14.11
N TRP A 87 7.82 -23.20 13.12
CA TRP A 87 6.40 -23.00 13.34
C TRP A 87 5.72 -24.21 13.97
N ALA A 88 6.21 -25.42 13.72
CA ALA A 88 5.78 -26.63 14.41
C ALA A 88 6.11 -26.56 15.90
N LEU A 89 7.32 -26.12 16.25
CA LEU A 89 7.73 -25.84 17.62
C LEU A 89 6.84 -24.76 18.26
N TYR A 90 6.69 -23.62 17.58
CA TYR A 90 5.88 -22.51 18.07
C TYR A 90 4.44 -22.94 18.35
N ARG A 91 3.78 -23.63 17.41
CA ARG A 91 2.41 -24.12 17.60
C ARG A 91 2.31 -25.16 18.73
N ARG A 92 3.24 -26.11 18.82
CA ARG A 92 3.24 -27.14 19.89
C ARG A 92 3.18 -26.50 21.27
N ASP A 93 3.93 -25.43 21.48
CA ASP A 93 4.10 -24.82 22.80
C ASP A 93 3.09 -23.67 23.06
N HIS A 94 2.32 -23.28 22.05
CA HIS A 94 1.28 -22.24 22.10
C HIS A 94 -0.12 -22.75 21.73
N GLN A 95 -0.34 -24.07 21.70
CA GLN A 95 -1.68 -24.66 21.57
C GLN A 95 -2.47 -24.41 22.88
N ASP A 96 -3.62 -23.74 22.74
CA ASP A 96 -4.64 -23.49 23.77
C ASP A 96 -4.22 -22.68 25.02
N LYS A 97 -3.91 -21.40 24.82
CA LYS A 97 -4.13 -20.35 25.84
C LYS A 97 -5.18 -19.36 25.37
#